data_AF-A0A7S0ZME8-F1
#
_entry.id   AF-A0A7S0ZME8-F1
#
_cell.length_a   1.000
_cell.length_b   1.000
_cell.length_c   1.000
_cell.angle_alpha   90.00
_cell.angle_beta   90.00
_cell.angle_gamma   90.00
#
_symmetry.space_group_name_H-M   'P 1'
#
loop_
_entity.id
_entity.type
_entity.pdbx_description
1 polymer ?
#
loop_
_entity_poly.entity_id
_entity_poly.type
_entity_poly.pdbx_seq_one_letter_code
_entity_poly.pdbx_strand_id
1 'polypeptide(L)'
;MAWFCSCLTVDQQRTMCGVHTTCCNRSNSLDERDAKRSKDVKVKRRSSDSPATMLLTFELPNGSITEVAFSERPLGMKFTPSVPLTVTEVKQTGQASKLGIKDGWMLICVDSEAMNGKSSEYVIGVLCKKASVLPLLYL
;
A
#
# COMPACT_ATOMS: atom_id res chain seq x y z
N MET A 1 -26.28 20.98 29.66
CA MET A 1 -27.26 20.01 30.19
C MET A 1 -27.05 18.74 29.38
N ALA A 2 -26.51 17.61 29.82
CA ALA A 2 -26.15 16.99 31.10
C ALA A 2 -24.77 16.30 30.89
N TRP A 3 -23.80 16.23 31.83
CA TRP A 3 -23.78 15.43 33.08
C TRP A 3 -24.06 13.94 32.77
N PHE A 4 -23.29 12.90 33.08
CA PHE A 4 -22.29 12.54 34.11
C PHE A 4 -21.60 11.24 33.54
N CYS A 5 -20.31 10.94 33.69
CA CYS A 5 -19.53 10.59 34.89
C CYS A 5 -19.25 9.07 34.98
N SER A 6 -17.99 8.78 35.32
CA SER A 6 -17.48 7.64 36.11
C SER A 6 -17.55 6.23 35.51
N CYS A 7 -16.37 5.65 35.29
CA CYS A 7 -15.65 4.77 36.24
C CYS A 7 -16.39 3.45 36.49
N LEU A 8 -15.75 2.34 36.14
CA LEU A 8 -15.61 1.23 37.09
C LEU A 8 -14.41 0.36 36.71
N THR A 9 -13.39 0.47 37.56
CA THR A 9 -12.33 -0.49 37.87
C THR A 9 -12.86 -1.86 38.25
N VAL A 10 -12.02 -2.91 38.11
CA VAL A 10 -11.86 -4.15 38.92
C VAL A 10 -11.65 -5.35 37.98
N ASP A 11 -10.83 -6.38 38.24
CA ASP A 11 -9.71 -6.71 39.13
C ASP A 11 -9.42 -8.20 38.84
N GLN A 12 -8.13 -8.56 38.74
CA GLN A 12 -7.51 -9.76 39.31
C GLN A 12 -8.06 -11.19 39.09
N GLN A 13 -7.17 -12.06 38.57
CA GLN A 13 -6.62 -13.26 39.24
C GLN A 13 -5.60 -13.91 38.27
N ARG A 14 -4.29 -13.92 38.52
CA ARG A 14 -3.51 -14.66 39.54
C ARG A 14 -3.76 -16.18 39.48
N THR A 15 -2.86 -16.91 38.86
CA THR A 15 -2.57 -18.30 39.24
C THR A 15 -1.07 -18.53 39.17
N MET A 16 -0.52 -18.93 40.33
CA MET A 16 0.88 -19.09 40.63
C MET A 16 1.45 -20.41 40.11
N CYS A 17 2.78 -20.41 40.08
CA CYS A 17 3.75 -21.48 39.85
C CYS A 17 3.37 -22.88 40.37
N GLY A 18 3.83 -23.91 39.64
CA GLY A 18 3.87 -25.29 40.08
C GLY A 18 4.95 -26.10 39.35
N VAL A 19 6.07 -26.28 40.05
CA VAL A 19 7.24 -27.12 39.79
C VAL A 19 6.88 -28.57 39.40
N HIS A 20 7.55 -29.17 38.41
CA HIS A 20 8.28 -30.45 38.59
C HIS A 20 9.11 -30.84 37.34
N THR A 21 10.40 -31.01 37.57
CA THR A 21 11.36 -31.98 37.02
C THR A 21 10.80 -33.09 36.10
N THR A 22 11.42 -33.29 34.93
CA THR A 22 12.22 -34.50 34.58
C THR A 22 12.95 -34.28 33.25
N CYS A 23 14.26 -34.55 33.25
CA CYS A 23 15.12 -34.55 32.07
C CYS A 23 15.02 -35.87 31.28
N CYS A 24 15.13 -35.74 29.95
CA CYS A 24 15.68 -36.69 28.98
C CYS A 24 14.91 -37.99 28.62
N ASN A 25 14.49 -38.03 27.34
CA ASN A 25 14.98 -38.94 26.29
C ASN A 25 13.90 -39.79 25.60
N ARG A 26 13.53 -39.43 24.36
CA ARG A 26 13.54 -40.40 23.26
C ARG A 26 13.52 -39.72 21.90
N SER A 27 14.61 -39.92 21.18
CA SER A 27 14.80 -39.63 19.77
C SER A 27 13.66 -40.19 18.92
N ASN A 28 13.13 -39.39 18.00
CA ASN A 28 12.83 -39.92 16.68
C ASN A 28 13.11 -38.86 15.61
N SER A 29 14.02 -39.24 14.72
CA SER A 29 14.43 -38.58 13.50
C SER A 29 13.28 -38.41 12.52
N LEU A 30 13.07 -37.21 11.99
CA LEU A 30 12.45 -37.00 10.68
C LEU A 30 13.08 -35.78 10.01
N ASP A 31 13.57 -36.03 8.79
CA ASP A 31 13.83 -35.16 7.62
C ASP A 31 14.31 -33.72 7.85
N GLU A 32 15.55 -33.36 7.49
CA GLU A 32 16.06 -33.12 6.12
C GLU A 32 15.19 -32.22 5.23
N ARG A 33 15.77 -31.03 4.93
CA ARG A 33 15.50 -30.15 3.79
C ARG A 33 14.18 -29.35 3.92
N ASP A 34 14.12 -28.04 3.70
CA ASP A 34 14.73 -27.28 2.62
C ASP A 34 14.53 -25.76 2.87
N ALA A 35 15.31 -24.96 2.13
CA ALA A 35 15.07 -23.55 1.81
C ALA A 35 14.95 -22.49 2.93
N LYS A 36 16.13 -21.97 3.31
CA LYS A 36 16.33 -20.56 3.66
C LYS A 36 15.55 -19.64 2.69
N ARG A 37 14.56 -18.91 3.19
CA ARG A 37 14.18 -17.62 2.58
C ARG A 37 14.13 -16.52 3.63
N SER A 38 15.33 -16.16 4.08
CA SER A 38 15.59 -14.78 4.47
C SER A 38 15.13 -13.87 3.34
N LYS A 39 14.33 -12.86 3.66
CA LYS A 39 14.84 -11.50 3.77
C LYS A 39 13.70 -10.62 4.25
N ASP A 40 13.80 -10.22 5.51
CA ASP A 40 13.52 -8.86 5.95
C ASP A 40 13.94 -7.86 4.86
N VAL A 41 12.99 -7.42 4.05
CA VAL A 41 13.17 -6.18 3.29
C VAL A 41 12.79 -5.05 4.22
N LYS A 42 13.70 -4.76 5.14
CA LYS A 42 13.73 -3.50 5.87
C LYS A 42 14.06 -2.41 4.85
N VAL A 43 13.04 -1.86 4.18
CA VAL A 43 13.17 -0.64 3.37
C VAL A 43 13.41 0.52 4.32
N LYS A 44 14.62 0.58 4.85
CA LYS A 44 15.25 1.77 5.36
C LYS A 44 15.73 2.49 4.10
N ARG A 45 15.36 3.75 3.88
CA ARG A 45 16.30 4.88 3.82
C ARG A 45 15.79 6.11 3.05
N ARG A 46 16.09 7.25 3.69
CA ARG A 46 16.55 8.52 3.10
C ARG A 46 15.48 9.42 2.50
N SER A 47 14.93 10.24 3.38
CA SER A 47 14.74 11.67 3.13
C SER A 47 16.06 12.30 2.70
N SER A 48 16.38 12.21 1.42
CA SER A 48 17.48 12.95 0.78
C SER A 48 16.92 13.59 -0.47
N ASP A 49 16.56 14.87 -0.38
CA ASP A 49 16.51 15.88 -1.44
C ASP A 49 16.37 15.35 -2.88
N SER A 50 15.38 14.50 -3.11
CA SER A 50 15.07 13.93 -4.42
C SER A 50 13.74 14.50 -4.84
N PRO A 51 13.56 14.87 -6.11
CA PRO A 51 12.27 15.37 -6.58
C PRO A 51 11.17 14.38 -6.20
N ALA A 52 10.15 14.87 -5.49
CA ALA A 52 9.01 14.07 -5.09
C ALA A 52 8.44 13.40 -6.34
N THR A 53 8.47 12.07 -6.35
CA THR A 53 8.02 11.25 -7.48
C THR A 53 7.06 10.20 -6.95
N MET A 54 5.98 9.96 -7.69
CA MET A 54 4.91 9.02 -7.37
C MET A 54 4.85 7.95 -8.44
N LEU A 55 4.92 6.68 -8.07
CA LEU A 55 4.86 5.57 -9.01
C LEU A 55 3.42 5.04 -9.10
N LEU A 56 2.91 4.85 -10.31
CA LEU A 56 1.63 4.23 -10.56
C LEU A 56 1.83 3.01 -11.46
N THR A 57 1.28 1.89 -11.05
CA THR A 57 1.32 0.67 -11.86
C THR A 57 -0.06 0.43 -12.45
N PHE A 58 -0.10 0.30 -13.78
CA PHE A 58 -1.31 0.04 -14.55
C PHE A 58 -1.26 -1.32 -15.21
N GLU A 59 -2.42 -1.97 -15.29
CA GLU A 59 -2.67 -3.12 -16.13
C GLU A 59 -3.37 -2.64 -17.41
N LEU A 60 -2.77 -2.96 -18.55
CA LEU A 60 -3.30 -2.67 -19.86
C LEU A 60 -4.39 -3.68 -20.22
N PRO A 61 -5.30 -3.35 -21.15
CA PRO A 61 -6.31 -4.28 -21.64
C PRO A 61 -5.73 -5.51 -22.35
N ASN A 62 -4.45 -5.49 -22.73
CA ASN A 62 -3.73 -6.64 -23.29
C ASN A 62 -3.13 -7.57 -22.20
N GLY A 63 -3.36 -7.30 -20.91
CA GLY A 63 -2.80 -8.03 -19.77
C GLY A 63 -1.35 -7.68 -19.43
N SER A 64 -0.74 -6.70 -20.10
CA SER A 64 0.61 -6.23 -19.77
C SER A 64 0.56 -5.23 -18.62
N ILE A 65 1.57 -5.29 -17.75
CA ILE A 65 1.71 -4.36 -16.62
C ILE A 65 2.71 -3.28 -16.99
N THR A 66 2.34 -2.02 -16.81
CA THR A 66 3.20 -0.85 -17.07
C THR A 66 3.29 0.03 -15.84
N GLU A 67 4.51 0.38 -15.45
CA GLU A 67 4.80 1.30 -14.35
C GLU A 67 5.12 2.69 -14.89
N VAL A 68 4.52 3.71 -14.28
CA VAL A 68 4.64 5.10 -14.72
C VAL A 68 4.94 5.99 -13.53
N ALA A 69 5.99 6.80 -13.65
CA ALA A 69 6.42 7.73 -12.61
C ALA A 69 5.91 9.15 -12.87
N PHE A 70 5.23 9.71 -11.88
CA PHE A 70 4.70 11.07 -11.85
C PHE A 70 5.59 11.98 -11.03
N SER A 71 6.03 13.09 -11.62
CA SER A 71 6.92 14.06 -10.97
C SER A 71 6.23 15.40 -10.70
N GLU A 72 5.01 15.59 -11.20
CA GLU A 72 4.28 16.85 -11.12
C GLU A 72 2.78 16.63 -10.94
N ARG A 73 2.10 17.62 -10.34
CA ARG A 73 0.65 17.71 -10.35
C ARG A 73 0.22 18.95 -11.14
N PRO A 74 -0.93 18.91 -11.84
CA PRO A 74 -1.92 17.83 -11.87
C PRO A 74 -1.50 16.62 -12.72
N LEU A 75 -1.86 15.40 -12.29
CA LEU A 75 -1.55 14.16 -13.03
C LEU A 75 -2.14 14.16 -14.45
N GLY A 76 -3.28 14.84 -14.65
CA GLY A 76 -3.88 15.06 -15.96
C GLY A 76 -4.70 13.88 -16.48
N MET A 77 -5.34 13.10 -15.60
CA MET A 77 -6.23 12.00 -16.00
C MET A 77 -7.42 11.87 -15.05
N LYS A 78 -8.48 11.20 -15.51
CA LYS A 78 -9.68 10.84 -14.74
C LYS A 78 -9.84 9.33 -14.67
N PHE A 79 -10.47 8.87 -13.59
CA PHE A 79 -10.77 7.47 -13.33
C PHE A 79 -12.28 7.22 -13.29
N THR A 80 -12.69 5.97 -13.50
CA THR A 80 -14.03 5.51 -13.18
C THR A 80 -14.31 5.61 -11.68
N PRO A 81 -15.56 5.93 -11.26
CA PRO A 81 -15.95 5.86 -9.84
C PRO A 81 -16.11 4.42 -9.32
N SER A 82 -15.98 3.43 -10.21
CA SER A 82 -16.12 2.00 -9.93
C SER A 82 -14.75 1.31 -9.80
N VAL A 83 -14.71 0.22 -9.04
CA VAL A 83 -13.55 -0.67 -8.91
C VAL A 83 -13.65 -1.77 -9.98
N PRO A 84 -12.56 -2.10 -10.70
CA PRO A 84 -11.23 -1.49 -10.65
C PRO A 84 -11.19 -0.08 -11.25
N LEU A 85 -10.39 0.82 -10.66
CA LEU A 85 -10.22 2.18 -11.18
C LEU A 85 -9.59 2.12 -12.57
N THR A 86 -10.37 2.51 -13.57
CA THR A 86 -9.94 2.51 -14.97
C THR A 86 -9.80 3.94 -15.46
N VAL A 87 -8.73 4.24 -16.18
CA VAL A 87 -8.52 5.56 -16.81
C VAL A 87 -9.61 5.77 -17.86
N THR A 88 -10.39 6.84 -17.73
CA THR A 88 -11.48 7.18 -18.66
C THR A 88 -11.12 8.32 -19.60
N GLU A 89 -10.30 9.26 -19.12
CA GLU A 89 -9.95 10.46 -19.86
C GLU A 89 -8.54 10.89 -19.49
N VAL A 90 -7.76 11.28 -20.49
CA VAL A 90 -6.41 11.82 -20.32
C VAL A 90 -6.38 13.22 -20.93
N LYS A 91 -5.93 14.21 -20.17
CA LYS A 91 -5.75 15.58 -20.65
C LYS A 91 -4.51 15.63 -21.55
N GLN A 92 -4.70 16.08 -22.78
CA GLN A 92 -3.64 16.18 -23.80
C GLN A 92 -2.43 17.02 -23.35
N THR A 93 -2.66 18.07 -22.56
CA THR A 93 -1.59 18.94 -22.04
C THR A 93 -0.97 18.45 -20.72
N GLY A 94 -1.52 17.39 -20.12
CA GLY A 94 -1.09 16.88 -18.81
C GLY A 94 0.08 15.91 -18.86
N GLN A 95 0.68 15.63 -17.70
CA GLN A 95 1.78 14.68 -17.59
C GLN A 95 1.39 13.27 -18.06
N ALA A 96 0.17 12.81 -17.74
CA ALA A 96 -0.32 11.50 -18.18
C ALA A 96 -0.26 11.31 -19.71
N SER A 97 -0.56 12.35 -20.49
CA SER A 97 -0.45 12.28 -21.96
C SER A 97 1.01 12.23 -22.42
N LYS A 98 1.91 12.98 -21.76
CA LYS A 98 3.37 12.95 -22.07
C LYS A 98 3.97 11.57 -21.78
N LEU A 99 3.44 10.88 -20.77
CA LEU A 99 3.85 9.52 -20.39
C LEU A 99 3.20 8.42 -21.25
N GLY A 100 2.27 8.79 -22.15
CA GLY A 100 1.62 7.83 -23.05
C GLY A 100 0.55 6.96 -22.38
N ILE A 101 0.01 7.38 -21.23
CA ILE A 101 -1.14 6.70 -20.62
C ILE A 101 -2.37 6.90 -21.52
N LYS A 102 -3.17 5.85 -21.63
CA LYS A 102 -4.38 5.83 -22.44
C LYS A 102 -5.60 5.45 -21.61
N ASP A 103 -6.77 5.71 -22.17
CA ASP A 103 -8.03 5.19 -21.69
C ASP A 103 -8.03 3.65 -21.65
N GLY A 104 -8.80 3.10 -20.71
CA GLY A 104 -8.91 1.65 -20.50
C GLY A 104 -7.80 1.02 -19.64
N TRP A 105 -6.84 1.80 -19.15
CA TRP A 105 -5.79 1.30 -18.25
C TRP A 105 -6.33 1.16 -16.83
N MET A 106 -6.15 -0.01 -16.22
CA MET A 106 -6.62 -0.30 -14.87
C MET A 106 -5.50 -0.02 -13.86
N LEU A 107 -5.79 0.72 -12.80
CA LEU A 107 -4.83 1.00 -11.74
C LEU A 107 -4.73 -0.19 -10.77
N ILE A 108 -3.54 -0.78 -10.64
CA ILE A 108 -3.30 -1.94 -9.77
C ILE A 108 -2.48 -1.61 -8.52
N CYS A 109 -1.51 -0.70 -8.62
CA CYS A 109 -0.69 -0.26 -7.49
C CYS A 109 -0.45 1.25 -7.51
N VAL A 110 -0.36 1.83 -6.31
CA VAL A 110 0.05 3.21 -6.07
C VAL A 110 1.28 3.17 -5.16
N ASP A 111 2.40 3.67 -5.66
CA ASP A 111 3.74 3.55 -5.09
C ASP A 111 4.09 2.08 -4.77
N SER A 112 4.09 1.73 -3.48
CA SER A 112 4.40 0.38 -2.97
C SER A 112 3.16 -0.33 -2.43
N GLU A 113 1.96 0.22 -2.69
CA GLU A 113 0.70 -0.27 -2.13
C GLU A 113 -0.22 -0.80 -3.23
N ALA A 114 -0.59 -2.07 -3.13
CA ALA A 114 -1.56 -2.69 -4.05
C ALA A 114 -2.97 -2.20 -3.77
N MET A 115 -3.75 -1.95 -4.82
CA MET A 115 -5.12 -1.45 -4.76
C MET A 115 -6.18 -2.53 -4.97
N ASN A 116 -5.77 -3.78 -5.22
CA ASN A 116 -6.68 -4.90 -5.37
C ASN A 116 -7.54 -5.09 -4.11
N GLY A 117 -8.86 -5.24 -4.29
CA GLY A 117 -9.82 -5.45 -3.21
C GLY A 117 -10.16 -4.22 -2.36
N LYS A 118 -9.75 -3.01 -2.76
CA LYS A 118 -10.03 -1.77 -2.04
C LYS A 118 -11.20 -1.00 -2.65
N SER A 119 -11.89 -0.19 -1.84
CA SER A 119 -13.00 0.66 -2.33
C SER A 119 -12.45 1.78 -3.20
N SER A 120 -13.27 2.28 -4.14
CA SER A 120 -12.82 3.35 -5.04
C SER A 120 -12.53 4.64 -4.27
N GLU A 121 -13.27 4.95 -3.21
CA GLU A 121 -13.00 6.11 -2.36
C GLU A 121 -11.63 6.01 -1.68
N TYR A 122 -11.26 4.82 -1.21
CA TYR A 122 -9.96 4.60 -0.59
C TYR A 122 -8.82 4.82 -1.60
N VAL A 123 -8.93 4.21 -2.78
CA VAL A 123 -7.90 4.32 -3.83
C VAL A 123 -7.73 5.76 -4.28
N ILE A 124 -8.83 6.49 -4.52
CA ILE A 124 -8.81 7.91 -4.88
C ILE A 124 -8.20 8.74 -3.73
N GLY A 125 -8.55 8.45 -2.48
CA GLY A 125 -7.99 9.11 -1.31
C GLY A 125 -6.47 8.95 -1.21
N VAL A 126 -5.96 7.73 -1.39
CA VAL A 126 -4.52 7.44 -1.41
C VAL A 126 -3.84 8.15 -2.59
N LEU A 127 -4.43 8.06 -3.78
CA LEU A 127 -3.92 8.71 -4.99
C LEU A 127 -3.79 10.23 -4.80
N CYS A 128 -4.84 10.90 -4.32
CA CYS A 128 -4.82 12.34 -4.05
C CYS A 128 -3.82 12.70 -2.95
N LYS A 129 -3.75 11.92 -1.87
CA LYS A 129 -2.81 12.14 -0.77
C LYS A 129 -1.37 12.07 -1.25
N LYS A 130 -1.02 11.05 -2.05
CA LYS A 130 0.33 10.90 -2.60
C LYS A 130 0.63 11.94 -3.68
N ALA A 131 -0.32 12.23 -4.56
CA ALA A 131 -0.14 13.28 -5.56
C ALA A 131 0.06 14.67 -4.93
N SER A 132 -0.49 14.92 -3.74
CA SER A 132 -0.35 16.21 -3.04
C SER A 132 1.09 16.57 -2.66
N VAL A 133 1.99 15.58 -2.54
CA VAL A 133 3.41 15.82 -2.25
C VAL A 133 4.20 16.28 -3.49
N LEU A 134 3.63 16.12 -4.68
CA LEU A 134 4.27 16.52 -5.93
C LEU A 134 4.19 18.05 -6.10
N PRO A 135 5.22 18.67 -6.71
CA PRO A 135 5.19 20.09 -7.04
C PRO A 135 4.02 20.39 -7.98
N LEU A 136 3.30 21.49 -7.70
CA LEU A 136 2.26 21.97 -8.60
C LEU A 136 2.90 22.79 -9.71
N LEU A 137 2.80 22.29 -10.93
CA LEU A 137 3.19 23.04 -12.12
C LEU A 137 1.94 23.66 -12.73
N TYR A 138 1.95 24.99 -12.84
CA TYR A 138 1.02 25.74 -13.65
C TYR A 138 1.50 25.62 -15.10
N LEU A 139 0.97 24.63 -15.81
CA LEU A 139 1.08 24.51 -17.27
C LEU A 139 0.07 25.43 -17.96
#